data_AF-A0A537R058-F1
#
_entry.id   AF-A0A537R058-F1
#
_cell.length_a   1.000
_cell.length_b   1.000
_cell.length_c   1.000
_cell.angle_alpha   90.00
_cell.angle_beta   90.00
_cell.angle_gamma   90.00
#
_symmetry.space_group_name_H-M   'P 1'
#
loop_
_entity.id
_entity.type
_entity.pdbx_description
1 polymer ?
#
loop_
_entity_poly.entity_id
_entity_poly.type
_entity_poly.pdbx_seq_one_letter_code
_entity_poly.pdbx_strand_id
1 'polypeptide(L)'
;MDAKSHAKTATLTVGNKTYDFPILSGTVGPDVIDIGKLYAQSGMFTYDPGFTSTGSCESRITYIDGDAGVLEYRGYPIEQLAENGDFLETCYLLLYGELPTKAQKTDFDQRVIHHTMVHEQMARFFQGFRRDAHPMAIMVAAVGALAAFYHDSTDITDPQQRMIASMRMIAKIPTLAAMAFKYTIGQPFMYPKNSLTFAQNFLHMCFAVPCEDYKINPVLADALDKIFILHA
;
A
#
# COMPACT_ATOMS: atom_id res chain seq x y z
N MET A 1 -5.37 4.54 15.85
CA MET A 1 -6.02 4.19 17.11
C MET A 1 -5.86 5.43 17.94
N ASP A 2 -6.84 6.33 18.03
CA ASP A 2 -6.62 7.52 18.87
C ASP A 2 -6.38 7.10 20.30
N ALA A 3 -5.11 7.05 20.70
CA ALA A 3 -4.67 6.50 21.96
C ALA A 3 -5.07 7.51 23.04
N LYS A 4 -6.30 7.36 23.55
CA LYS A 4 -6.82 8.26 24.56
C LYS A 4 -6.26 7.82 25.90
N SER A 5 -5.62 8.77 26.58
CA SER A 5 -5.23 8.62 27.98
C SER A 5 -6.50 8.47 28.82
N HIS A 6 -6.77 7.24 29.25
CA HIS A 6 -7.74 6.98 30.30
C HIS A 6 -7.00 6.97 31.65
N ALA A 7 -7.70 7.23 32.75
CA ALA A 7 -7.14 7.29 34.10
C ALA A 7 -6.59 5.93 34.64
N LYS A 8 -6.37 4.95 33.77
CA LYS A 8 -5.81 3.64 34.11
C LYS A 8 -4.29 3.72 34.05
N THR A 9 -3.64 3.19 35.07
CA THR A 9 -2.18 3.11 35.16
C THR A 9 -1.75 1.67 35.37
N ALA A 10 -0.66 1.27 34.71
CA ALA A 10 0.05 0.03 34.95
C ALA A 10 1.23 0.30 35.89
N THR A 11 1.47 -0.61 36.82
CA THR A 11 2.54 -0.47 37.80
C THR A 11 3.64 -1.50 37.51
N LEU A 12 4.87 -1.02 37.33
CA LEU A 12 6.06 -1.84 37.17
C LEU A 12 6.91 -1.76 38.44
N THR A 13 7.12 -2.89 39.10
CA THR A 13 7.99 -2.99 40.28
C THR A 13 9.31 -3.64 39.90
N VAL A 14 10.43 -2.96 40.18
CA VAL A 14 11.78 -3.50 40.00
C VAL A 14 12.55 -3.33 41.30
N GLY A 15 12.86 -4.45 41.95
CA GLY A 15 13.42 -4.45 43.31
C GLY A 15 12.46 -3.79 44.29
N ASN A 16 12.90 -2.71 44.94
CA ASN A 16 12.11 -1.95 45.92
C ASN A 16 11.52 -0.64 45.35
N LYS A 17 11.62 -0.41 44.03
CA LYS A 17 11.08 0.78 43.37
C LYS A 17 9.89 0.42 42.50
N THR A 18 8.91 1.31 42.52
CA THR A 18 7.66 1.18 41.78
C THR A 18 7.52 2.35 40.83
N TYR A 19 7.11 2.06 39.60
CA TYR A 19 6.94 3.03 38.52
C TYR A 19 5.55 2.88 37.92
N ASP A 20 4.83 3.98 37.80
CA ASP A 20 3.50 3.98 37.19
C ASP A 20 3.57 4.51 35.76
N PHE A 21 2.99 3.75 34.84
CA PHE A 21 2.92 4.06 33.42
C PHE A 21 1.45 4.18 32.99
N PRO A 22 1.11 5.17 32.13
CA PRO A 22 -0.24 5.28 31.58
C PRO A 22 -0.61 4.04 30.76
N ILE A 23 -1.88 3.63 30.84
CA ILE A 23 -2.46 2.67 29.90
C ILE A 23 -3.26 3.44 28.86
N LEU A 24 -2.97 3.20 27.60
CA LEU A 24 -3.68 3.78 26.45
C LEU A 24 -4.59 2.72 25.85
N SER A 25 -5.82 3.10 25.53
CA SER A 25 -6.79 2.23 24.89
C SER A 25 -6.99 2.63 23.43
N GLY A 26 -7.03 1.64 22.55
CA GLY A 26 -7.49 1.81 21.18
C GLY A 26 -9.01 1.89 21.10
N THR A 27 -9.53 2.26 19.92
CA THR A 27 -10.96 2.08 19.60
C THR A 27 -11.33 0.60 19.50
N VAL A 28 -10.38 -0.21 19.06
CA VAL A 28 -10.43 -1.67 18.92
C VAL A 28 -9.05 -2.23 19.29
N GLY A 29 -8.98 -3.53 19.57
CA GLY A 29 -7.74 -4.21 19.94
C GLY A 29 -7.35 -4.06 21.42
N PRO A 30 -6.17 -4.57 21.80
CA PRO A 30 -5.71 -4.58 23.18
C PRO A 30 -5.25 -3.20 23.66
N ASP A 31 -5.34 -2.99 24.98
CA ASP A 31 -4.73 -1.85 25.68
C ASP A 31 -3.19 -1.93 25.60
N VAL A 32 -2.52 -0.78 25.56
CA VAL A 32 -1.05 -0.68 25.55
C VAL A 32 -0.53 0.13 26.73
N ILE A 33 0.65 -0.22 27.23
CA ILE A 33 1.33 0.50 28.31
C ILE A 33 2.30 1.51 27.68
N ASP A 34 2.14 2.79 27.98
CA ASP A 34 3.07 3.83 27.53
C ASP A 34 4.37 3.80 28.33
N ILE A 35 5.39 3.21 27.71
CA ILE A 35 6.75 3.12 28.26
C ILE A 35 7.69 4.25 27.78
N GLY A 36 7.16 5.33 27.18
CA GLY A 36 7.97 6.43 26.63
C GLY A 36 8.87 7.12 27.68
N LYS A 37 8.51 7.05 28.96
CA LYS A 37 9.29 7.60 30.09
C LYS A 37 10.07 6.53 30.88
N LEU A 38 10.03 5.26 30.46
CA LEU A 38 10.61 4.13 31.21
C LEU A 38 12.09 4.35 31.51
N TYR A 39 12.89 4.68 30.50
CA TYR A 39 14.33 4.88 30.69
C TYR A 39 14.63 6.09 31.60
N ALA A 40 13.92 7.21 31.41
CA ALA A 40 14.10 8.42 32.21
C ALA A 40 13.75 8.22 33.70
N GLN A 41 12.78 7.36 34.00
CA GLN A 41 12.36 7.07 35.38
C GLN A 41 13.17 5.96 36.03
N SER A 42 13.53 4.93 35.27
CA SER A 42 14.04 3.65 35.82
C SER A 42 15.48 3.32 35.44
N GLY A 43 16.04 3.95 34.40
CA GLY A 43 17.36 3.65 33.85
C GLY A 43 17.41 2.33 33.07
N MET A 44 16.26 1.74 32.75
CA MET A 44 16.14 0.44 32.07
C MET A 44 15.47 0.56 30.70
N PHE A 45 15.73 -0.43 29.85
CA PHE A 45 15.05 -0.65 28.57
C PHE A 45 14.22 -1.93 28.61
N THR A 46 13.21 -2.01 27.76
CA THR A 46 12.59 -3.29 27.42
C THR A 46 13.50 -4.07 26.46
N TYR A 47 13.40 -5.39 26.50
CA TYR A 47 14.11 -6.28 25.58
C TYR A 47 13.09 -7.19 24.91
N ASP A 48 12.72 -6.86 23.68
CA ASP A 48 11.72 -7.57 22.88
C ASP A 48 12.23 -7.75 21.43
N PRO A 49 13.16 -8.69 21.20
CA PRO A 49 13.68 -8.96 19.86
C PRO A 49 12.54 -9.45 18.95
N GLY A 50 12.23 -8.67 17.93
CA GLY A 50 11.14 -8.97 16.99
C GLY A 50 9.83 -8.22 17.25
N PHE A 51 9.79 -7.33 18.25
CA PHE A 51 8.61 -6.48 18.55
C PHE A 51 7.32 -7.27 18.82
N THR A 52 7.44 -8.46 19.42
CA THR A 52 6.28 -9.35 19.65
C THR A 52 5.25 -8.76 20.61
N SER A 53 5.70 -7.91 21.52
CA SER A 53 4.90 -7.30 22.59
C SER A 53 4.95 -5.76 22.54
N THR A 54 5.40 -5.18 21.43
CA THR A 54 5.67 -3.75 21.31
C THR A 54 4.80 -3.11 20.23
N GLY A 55 3.87 -2.22 20.64
CA GLY A 55 3.14 -1.35 19.71
C GLY A 55 3.99 -0.14 19.32
N SER A 56 4.51 -0.11 18.09
CA SER A 56 5.46 0.93 17.63
C SER A 56 4.81 2.21 17.11
N CYS A 57 3.53 2.15 16.71
CA CYS A 57 2.87 3.29 16.09
C CYS A 57 1.37 3.30 16.36
N GLU A 58 0.80 4.49 16.18
CA GLU A 58 -0.63 4.69 16.13
C GLU A 58 -1.13 4.61 14.67
N SER A 59 -2.11 3.75 14.36
CA SER A 59 -2.66 3.65 13.00
C SER A 59 -4.18 3.61 12.98
N ARG A 60 -4.80 4.33 12.04
CA ARG A 60 -6.26 4.30 11.77
C ARG A 60 -6.57 3.64 10.42
N ILE A 61 -5.64 2.87 9.85
CA ILE A 61 -5.73 2.36 8.48
C ILE A 61 -6.39 0.98 8.45
N THR A 62 -5.79 -0.01 9.10
CA THR A 62 -6.23 -1.41 9.08
C THR A 62 -6.29 -1.95 10.49
N TYR A 63 -7.32 -2.75 10.79
CA TYR A 63 -7.41 -3.56 12.01
C TYR A 63 -7.36 -5.03 11.65
N ILE A 64 -6.63 -5.80 12.45
CA ILE A 64 -6.47 -7.25 12.28
C ILE A 64 -6.64 -7.90 13.64
N ASP A 65 -7.50 -8.91 13.70
CA ASP A 65 -7.60 -9.85 14.81
C ASP A 65 -7.37 -11.26 14.26
N GLY A 66 -6.17 -11.80 14.51
CA GLY A 66 -5.78 -13.11 13.98
C GLY A 66 -6.54 -14.28 14.61
N ASP A 67 -6.96 -14.14 15.86
CA ASP A 67 -7.68 -15.20 16.58
C ASP A 67 -9.15 -15.25 16.16
N ALA A 68 -9.77 -14.08 15.95
CA ALA A 68 -11.13 -13.98 15.44
C ALA A 68 -11.22 -14.07 13.91
N GLY A 69 -10.10 -13.99 13.19
CA GLY A 69 -10.06 -13.98 11.73
C GLY A 69 -10.65 -12.70 11.11
N VAL A 70 -10.50 -11.56 11.78
CA VAL A 70 -11.07 -10.27 11.33
C VAL A 70 -10.00 -9.45 10.62
N LEU A 71 -10.34 -8.93 9.43
CA LEU A 71 -9.55 -7.96 8.69
C LEU A 71 -10.46 -6.82 8.23
N GLU A 72 -10.13 -5.60 8.65
CA GLU A 72 -10.92 -4.40 8.34
C GLU A 72 -10.06 -3.28 7.79
N TYR A 73 -10.48 -2.68 6.68
CA TYR A 73 -9.90 -1.45 6.14
C TYR A 73 -10.77 -0.27 6.53
N ARG A 74 -10.22 0.66 7.32
CA ARG A 74 -10.96 1.82 7.87
C ARG A 74 -12.27 1.43 8.58
N GLY A 75 -12.34 0.23 9.16
CA GLY A 75 -13.53 -0.30 9.83
C GLY A 75 -14.52 -1.03 8.91
N TYR A 76 -14.23 -1.15 7.61
CA TYR A 76 -15.02 -1.95 6.67
C TYR A 76 -14.44 -3.37 6.59
N PRO A 77 -15.24 -4.43 6.82
CA PRO A 77 -14.79 -5.81 6.66
C PRO A 77 -14.31 -6.09 5.23
N ILE A 78 -13.21 -6.82 5.10
CA ILE A 78 -12.57 -7.09 3.82
C ILE A 78 -13.49 -7.81 2.83
N GLU A 79 -14.37 -8.68 3.32
CA GLU A 79 -15.32 -9.44 2.50
C GLU A 79 -16.30 -8.49 1.79
N GLN A 80 -16.75 -7.44 2.49
CA GLN A 80 -17.67 -6.46 1.91
C GLN A 80 -17.00 -5.65 0.80
N LEU A 81 -15.74 -5.29 0.98
CA LEU A 81 -14.94 -4.57 -0.01
C LEU A 81 -14.65 -5.45 -1.23
N ALA A 82 -14.29 -6.71 -1.02
CA ALA A 82 -13.99 -7.65 -2.11
C ALA A 82 -15.23 -8.05 -2.92
N GLU A 83 -16.43 -8.07 -2.31
CA GLU A 83 -17.67 -8.40 -3.01
C GLU A 83 -18.29 -7.22 -3.76
N ASN A 84 -18.24 -6.01 -3.18
CA ASN A 84 -19.03 -4.86 -3.66
C ASN A 84 -18.19 -3.70 -4.18
N GLY A 85 -16.91 -3.64 -3.83
CA GLY A 85 -16.00 -2.56 -4.20
C GLY A 85 -15.16 -2.90 -5.44
N ASP A 86 -14.30 -1.95 -5.79
CA ASP A 86 -13.19 -2.18 -6.69
C ASP A 86 -11.85 -1.77 -6.06
N PHE A 87 -10.75 -2.14 -6.71
CA PHE A 87 -9.43 -1.84 -6.18
C PHE A 87 -9.12 -0.34 -6.04
N LEU A 88 -9.60 0.52 -6.97
CA LEU A 88 -9.31 1.96 -6.91
C LEU A 88 -10.11 2.65 -5.79
N GLU A 89 -11.34 2.22 -5.56
CA GLU A 89 -12.15 2.62 -4.42
C GLU A 89 -11.51 2.21 -3.09
N THR A 90 -10.94 1.00 -3.04
CA THR A 90 -10.18 0.53 -1.86
C THR A 90 -8.92 1.37 -1.66
N CYS A 91 -8.18 1.71 -2.72
CA CYS A 91 -7.04 2.63 -2.65
C CYS A 91 -7.45 4.00 -2.11
N TYR A 92 -8.58 4.54 -2.59
CA TYR A 92 -9.13 5.81 -2.10
C TYR A 92 -9.45 5.73 -0.61
N LEU A 93 -10.15 4.68 -0.17
CA LEU A 93 -10.48 4.43 1.24
C LEU A 93 -9.23 4.41 2.12
N LEU A 94 -8.19 3.66 1.70
CA LEU A 94 -6.96 3.54 2.46
C LEU A 94 -6.19 4.86 2.54
N LEU A 95 -6.16 5.64 1.45
CA LEU A 95 -5.47 6.94 1.41
C LEU A 95 -6.21 8.03 2.20
N TYR A 96 -7.53 8.17 2.00
CA TYR A 96 -8.31 9.30 2.49
C TYR A 96 -9.12 9.01 3.76
N GLY A 97 -9.32 7.74 4.10
CA GLY A 97 -9.99 7.31 5.33
C GLY A 97 -11.49 7.04 5.20
N GLU A 98 -12.13 7.45 4.10
CA GLU A 98 -13.55 7.26 3.84
C GLU A 98 -13.79 6.77 2.41
N LEU A 99 -14.93 6.10 2.18
CA LEU A 99 -15.33 5.70 0.84
C LEU A 99 -15.65 6.94 -0.02
N PRO A 100 -15.25 6.96 -1.31
CA PRO A 100 -15.47 8.10 -2.18
C PRO A 100 -16.95 8.27 -2.53
N THR A 101 -17.40 9.51 -2.63
CA THR A 101 -18.62 9.83 -3.40
C THR A 101 -18.40 9.55 -4.88
N LYS A 102 -19.48 9.39 -5.66
CA LYS A 102 -19.40 9.15 -7.11
C LYS A 102 -18.54 10.18 -7.86
N ALA A 103 -18.61 11.45 -7.46
CA ALA A 103 -17.80 12.51 -8.05
C ALA A 103 -16.31 12.36 -7.70
N GLN A 104 -16.00 12.08 -6.42
CA GLN A 104 -14.63 11.84 -5.96
C GLN A 104 -14.01 10.60 -6.61
N LYS A 105 -14.78 9.52 -6.76
CA LYS A 105 -14.34 8.30 -7.44
C LYS A 105 -13.97 8.60 -8.89
N THR A 106 -14.84 9.31 -9.61
CA THR A 106 -14.58 9.69 -11.01
C THR A 106 -13.32 10.55 -11.14
N ASP A 107 -13.12 11.53 -10.25
CA ASP A 107 -11.90 12.35 -10.23
C ASP A 107 -10.66 11.50 -9.94
N PHE A 108 -10.73 10.64 -8.94
CA PHE A 108 -9.62 9.78 -8.54
C PHE A 108 -9.21 8.83 -9.67
N ASP A 109 -10.17 8.13 -10.27
CA ASP A 109 -9.93 7.22 -11.40
C ASP A 109 -9.30 7.95 -12.57
N GLN A 110 -9.80 9.15 -12.91
CA GLN A 110 -9.21 9.98 -13.95
C GLN A 110 -7.77 10.35 -13.61
N ARG A 111 -7.49 10.78 -12.39
CA ARG A 111 -6.13 11.13 -11.97
C ARG A 111 -5.18 9.94 -12.03
N VAL A 112 -5.62 8.74 -11.64
CA VAL A 112 -4.81 7.52 -11.76
C VAL A 112 -4.55 7.18 -13.23
N ILE A 113 -5.59 7.11 -14.05
CA ILE A 113 -5.51 6.72 -15.47
C ILE A 113 -4.53 7.63 -16.24
N HIS A 114 -4.58 8.94 -16.00
CA HIS A 114 -3.70 9.90 -16.68
C HIS A 114 -2.24 9.90 -16.20
N HIS A 115 -1.91 9.09 -15.18
CA HIS A 115 -0.54 8.93 -14.68
C HIS A 115 0.03 7.52 -14.91
N THR A 116 -0.68 6.64 -15.61
CA THR A 116 -0.26 5.24 -15.84
C THR A 116 0.99 5.12 -16.73
N MET A 117 1.15 6.01 -17.70
CA MET A 117 2.30 6.00 -18.61
C MET A 117 3.59 6.40 -17.87
N VAL A 118 4.65 5.61 -18.04
CA VAL A 118 5.98 5.92 -17.50
C VAL A 118 6.78 6.74 -18.50
N HIS A 119 7.78 7.49 -18.02
CA HIS A 119 8.68 8.22 -18.91
C HIS A 119 9.39 7.26 -19.87
N GLU A 120 9.47 7.57 -21.18
CA GLU A 120 10.02 6.69 -22.21
C GLU A 120 11.44 6.19 -21.93
N GLN A 121 12.27 7.03 -21.31
CA GLN A 121 13.61 6.65 -20.87
C GLN A 121 13.61 5.47 -19.87
N MET A 122 12.50 5.23 -19.15
CA MET A 122 12.31 4.04 -18.32
C MET A 122 12.29 2.77 -19.18
N ALA A 123 11.67 2.77 -20.36
CA ALA A 123 11.70 1.61 -21.25
C ALA A 123 13.14 1.25 -21.67
N ARG A 124 14.02 2.24 -21.82
CA ARG A 124 15.46 2.04 -22.06
C ARG A 124 16.19 1.52 -20.82
N PHE A 125 15.82 2.00 -19.62
CA PHE A 125 16.37 1.50 -18.36
C PHE A 125 16.16 -0.02 -18.21
N PHE A 126 14.98 -0.54 -18.58
CA PHE A 126 14.71 -1.99 -18.56
C PHE A 126 15.66 -2.80 -19.46
N GLN A 127 16.17 -2.21 -20.56
CA GLN A 127 17.10 -2.88 -21.47
C GLN A 127 18.48 -3.11 -20.86
N GLY A 128 18.81 -2.45 -19.74
CA GLY A 128 20.07 -2.65 -19.02
C GLY A 128 20.12 -3.93 -18.18
N PHE A 129 18.99 -4.58 -17.92
CA PHE A 129 18.97 -5.86 -17.19
C PHE A 129 19.37 -7.03 -18.10
N ARG A 130 19.66 -8.18 -17.48
CA ARG A 130 19.71 -9.45 -18.22
C ARG A 130 18.30 -10.00 -18.40
N ARG A 131 18.05 -10.72 -19.49
CA ARG A 131 16.74 -11.33 -19.77
C ARG A 131 16.34 -12.42 -18.76
N ASP A 132 17.30 -13.07 -18.13
CA ASP A 132 17.11 -14.08 -17.08
C ASP A 132 17.00 -13.48 -15.66
N ALA A 133 16.97 -12.16 -15.53
CA ALA A 133 16.77 -11.52 -14.24
C ALA A 133 15.35 -11.79 -13.72
N HIS A 134 15.25 -12.12 -12.43
CA HIS A 134 13.97 -12.35 -11.78
C HIS A 134 13.10 -11.07 -11.81
N PRO A 135 11.80 -11.14 -12.17
CA PRO A 135 10.94 -9.95 -12.28
C PRO A 135 10.95 -9.05 -11.04
N MET A 136 11.00 -9.63 -9.84
CA MET A 136 11.10 -8.85 -8.60
C MET A 136 12.39 -8.01 -8.49
N ALA A 137 13.54 -8.50 -8.98
CA ALA A 137 14.78 -7.73 -8.96
C ALA A 137 14.69 -6.53 -9.92
N ILE A 138 14.09 -6.75 -11.09
CA ILE A 138 13.80 -5.68 -12.06
C ILE A 138 12.86 -4.65 -11.44
N MET A 139 11.80 -5.10 -10.75
CA MET A 139 10.83 -4.23 -10.08
C MET A 139 11.45 -3.35 -9.01
N VAL A 140 12.26 -3.91 -8.12
CA VAL A 140 12.96 -3.13 -7.07
C VAL A 140 13.81 -2.03 -7.68
N ALA A 141 14.58 -2.36 -8.73
CA ALA A 141 15.44 -1.40 -9.40
C ALA A 141 14.65 -0.34 -10.19
N ALA A 142 13.58 -0.73 -10.88
CA ALA A 142 12.73 0.19 -11.64
C ALA A 142 11.99 1.17 -10.73
N VAL A 143 11.46 0.69 -9.60
CA VAL A 143 10.82 1.55 -8.59
C VAL A 143 11.83 2.50 -7.96
N GLY A 144 13.03 2.03 -7.60
CA GLY A 144 14.10 2.90 -7.11
C GLY A 144 14.51 3.97 -8.12
N ALA A 145 14.55 3.62 -9.42
CA ALA A 145 14.87 4.55 -10.49
C ALA A 145 13.83 5.66 -10.67
N LEU A 146 12.57 5.47 -10.24
CA LEU A 146 11.52 6.52 -10.33
C LEU A 146 11.95 7.82 -9.63
N ALA A 147 12.72 7.75 -8.54
CA ALA A 147 13.21 8.94 -7.85
C ALA A 147 14.11 9.83 -8.73
N ALA A 148 14.82 9.26 -9.71
CA ALA A 148 15.64 10.01 -10.66
C ALA A 148 14.80 10.68 -11.77
N PHE A 149 13.68 10.07 -12.15
CA PHE A 149 12.79 10.60 -13.21
C PHE A 149 11.74 11.58 -12.68
N TYR A 150 11.34 11.42 -11.42
CA TYR A 150 10.24 12.15 -10.78
C TYR A 150 10.74 12.87 -9.52
N HIS A 151 11.86 13.59 -9.66
CA HIS A 151 12.48 14.37 -8.58
C HIS A 151 11.71 15.65 -8.22
N ASP A 152 10.61 15.94 -8.93
CA ASP A 152 9.67 17.04 -8.68
C ASP A 152 8.70 16.76 -7.51
N SER A 153 8.65 15.52 -7.02
CA SER A 153 7.76 15.10 -5.93
C SER A 153 8.49 14.31 -4.83
N THR A 154 9.68 14.77 -4.43
CA THR A 154 10.52 14.09 -3.41
C THR A 154 10.56 14.77 -2.04
N ASP A 155 9.99 15.98 -1.92
CA ASP A 155 9.88 16.64 -0.62
C ASP A 155 8.78 15.99 0.22
N ILE A 156 9.19 15.29 1.28
CA ILE A 156 8.29 14.61 2.20
C ILE A 156 7.56 15.58 3.14
N THR A 157 7.98 16.83 3.24
CA THR A 157 7.33 17.83 4.11
C THR A 157 6.13 18.48 3.41
N ASP A 158 6.19 18.61 2.08
CA ASP A 158 5.14 19.18 1.23
C ASP A 158 3.96 18.19 1.03
N PRO A 159 2.75 18.50 1.54
CA PRO A 159 1.57 17.65 1.36
C PRO A 159 1.19 17.42 -0.11
N GLN A 160 1.40 18.39 -1.00
CA GLN A 160 1.06 18.26 -2.41
C GLN A 160 2.01 17.29 -3.11
N GLN A 161 3.31 17.37 -2.84
CA GLN A 161 4.27 16.42 -3.39
C GLN A 161 4.02 14.99 -2.89
N ARG A 162 3.71 14.81 -1.60
CA ARG A 162 3.32 13.49 -1.06
C ARG A 162 2.11 12.91 -1.80
N MET A 163 1.11 13.75 -2.06
CA MET A 163 -0.10 13.35 -2.81
C MET A 163 0.25 12.95 -4.25
N ILE A 164 1.03 13.77 -4.95
CA ILE A 164 1.47 13.49 -6.33
C ILE A 164 2.28 12.19 -6.40
N ALA A 165 3.22 12.00 -5.48
CA ALA A 165 4.03 10.78 -5.39
C ALA A 165 3.15 9.55 -5.15
N SER A 166 2.23 9.61 -4.19
CA SER A 166 1.30 8.49 -3.88
C SER A 166 0.45 8.09 -5.09
N MET A 167 -0.11 9.08 -5.80
CA MET A 167 -0.90 8.84 -7.02
C MET A 167 -0.05 8.23 -8.14
N ARG A 168 1.17 8.73 -8.33
CA ARG A 168 2.10 8.19 -9.33
C ARG A 168 2.48 6.74 -9.00
N MET A 169 2.63 6.39 -7.73
CA MET A 169 2.92 5.02 -7.32
C MET A 169 1.76 4.07 -7.68
N ILE A 170 0.53 4.42 -7.30
CA ILE A 170 -0.65 3.61 -7.65
C ILE A 170 -0.77 3.44 -9.18
N ALA A 171 -0.56 4.51 -9.93
CA ALA A 171 -0.73 4.49 -11.38
C ALA A 171 0.39 3.75 -12.13
N LYS A 172 1.64 3.89 -11.71
CA LYS A 172 2.82 3.43 -12.47
C LYS A 172 3.29 2.02 -12.10
N ILE A 173 3.04 1.57 -10.87
CA ILE A 173 3.45 0.23 -10.42
C ILE A 173 2.90 -0.90 -11.33
N PRO A 174 1.62 -0.89 -11.75
CA PRO A 174 1.12 -1.90 -12.69
C PRO A 174 1.84 -1.88 -14.04
N THR A 175 2.15 -0.70 -14.56
CA THR A 175 2.89 -0.52 -15.81
C THR A 175 4.30 -1.11 -15.69
N LEU A 176 5.02 -0.80 -14.60
CA LEU A 176 6.35 -1.35 -14.34
C LEU A 176 6.33 -2.86 -14.17
N ALA A 177 5.34 -3.40 -13.44
CA ALA A 177 5.18 -4.83 -13.23
C ALA A 177 4.91 -5.58 -14.55
N ALA A 178 4.04 -5.04 -15.40
CA ALA A 178 3.78 -5.61 -16.72
C ALA A 178 5.01 -5.52 -17.64
N MET A 179 5.74 -4.40 -17.60
CA MET A 179 7.02 -4.26 -18.32
C MET A 179 8.05 -5.28 -17.85
N ALA A 180 8.17 -5.52 -16.54
CA ALA A 180 9.09 -6.52 -15.99
C ALA A 180 8.73 -7.93 -16.50
N PHE A 181 7.45 -8.29 -16.46
CA PHE A 181 6.97 -9.56 -17.00
C PHE A 181 7.30 -9.71 -18.49
N LYS A 182 6.87 -8.75 -19.33
CA LYS A 182 7.14 -8.73 -20.78
C LYS A 182 8.63 -8.82 -21.08
N TYR A 183 9.46 -8.14 -20.29
CA TYR A 183 10.91 -8.16 -20.46
C TYR A 183 11.49 -9.57 -20.27
N THR A 184 11.06 -10.29 -19.23
CA THR A 184 11.57 -11.65 -18.95
C THR A 184 11.17 -12.68 -20.00
N ILE A 185 10.00 -12.52 -20.63
CA ILE A 185 9.52 -13.43 -21.68
C ILE A 185 9.91 -12.99 -23.10
N GLY A 186 10.68 -11.90 -23.25
CA GLY A 186 11.18 -11.44 -24.55
C GLY A 186 10.15 -10.75 -25.45
N GLN A 187 8.99 -10.35 -24.91
CA GLN A 187 7.92 -9.70 -25.67
C GLN A 187 8.01 -8.17 -25.61
N PRO A 188 7.41 -7.44 -26.58
CA PRO A 188 7.36 -5.98 -26.55
C PRO A 188 6.50 -5.48 -25.39
N PHE A 189 6.81 -4.28 -24.90
CA PHE A 189 5.99 -3.60 -23.90
C PHE A 189 4.68 -3.11 -24.53
N MET A 190 3.59 -3.31 -23.79
CA MET A 190 2.27 -2.83 -24.17
C MET A 190 1.93 -1.59 -23.36
N TYR A 191 1.50 -0.53 -24.02
CA TYR A 191 1.13 0.72 -23.35
C TYR A 191 -0.20 0.59 -22.60
N PRO A 192 -0.40 1.35 -21.51
CA PRO A 192 -1.70 1.48 -20.86
C PRO A 192 -2.78 1.98 -21.82
N LYS A 193 -4.02 1.52 -21.62
CA LYS A 193 -5.21 2.00 -22.34
C LYS A 193 -6.19 2.66 -21.38
N ASN A 194 -6.48 3.94 -21.59
CA ASN A 194 -7.38 4.72 -20.73
C ASN A 194 -8.84 4.27 -20.77
N SER A 195 -9.24 3.50 -21.79
CA SER A 195 -10.61 2.97 -21.91
C SER A 195 -10.85 1.71 -21.07
N LEU A 196 -9.81 1.15 -20.43
CA LEU A 196 -9.88 -0.07 -19.62
C LEU A 196 -9.91 0.27 -18.13
N THR A 197 -10.55 -0.58 -17.32
CA THR A 197 -10.45 -0.49 -15.85
C THR A 197 -9.05 -0.87 -15.38
N PHE A 198 -8.75 -0.64 -14.10
CA PHE A 198 -7.42 -0.89 -13.53
C PHE A 198 -6.93 -2.34 -13.75
N ALA A 199 -7.71 -3.33 -13.32
CA ALA A 199 -7.38 -4.75 -13.49
C ALA A 199 -7.35 -5.16 -14.98
N GLN A 200 -8.30 -4.68 -15.78
CA GLN A 200 -8.34 -4.94 -17.22
C GLN A 200 -7.11 -4.41 -17.95
N ASN A 201 -6.67 -3.21 -17.60
CA ASN A 201 -5.49 -2.58 -18.16
C ASN A 201 -4.23 -3.36 -17.77
N PHE A 202 -4.11 -3.83 -16.53
CA PHE A 202 -2.99 -4.68 -16.13
C PHE A 202 -2.94 -6.00 -16.92
N LEU A 203 -4.07 -6.69 -17.08
CA LEU A 203 -4.15 -7.91 -17.92
C LEU A 203 -3.76 -7.62 -19.37
N HIS A 204 -4.24 -6.51 -19.92
CA HIS A 204 -3.85 -6.07 -21.26
C HIS A 204 -2.33 -5.89 -21.38
N MET A 205 -1.72 -5.16 -20.43
CA MET A 205 -0.29 -4.89 -20.47
C MET A 205 0.56 -6.16 -20.31
N CYS A 206 0.11 -7.12 -19.51
CA CYS A 206 0.81 -8.38 -19.30
C CYS A 206 0.70 -9.33 -20.50
N PHE A 207 -0.49 -9.49 -21.09
CA PHE A 207 -0.76 -10.61 -21.99
C PHE A 207 -1.00 -10.23 -23.45
N ALA A 208 -1.34 -8.98 -23.76
CA ALA A 208 -1.54 -8.58 -25.15
C ALA A 208 -0.24 -8.63 -25.95
N VAL A 209 -0.35 -8.90 -27.25
CA VAL A 209 0.77 -8.84 -28.20
C VAL A 209 0.34 -7.99 -29.40
N PRO A 210 1.28 -7.35 -30.13
CA PRO A 210 0.91 -6.53 -31.30
C PRO A 210 0.32 -7.31 -32.47
N CYS A 211 0.44 -8.64 -32.47
CA CYS A 211 0.03 -9.49 -33.57
C CYS A 211 -1.49 -9.74 -33.63
N GLU A 212 -2.23 -9.49 -32.56
CA GLU A 212 -3.67 -9.74 -32.49
C GLU A 212 -4.37 -8.86 -31.45
N ASP A 213 -5.69 -8.69 -31.60
CA ASP A 213 -6.50 -7.98 -30.63
C ASP A 213 -6.72 -8.83 -29.37
N TYR A 214 -6.19 -8.36 -28.25
CA TYR A 214 -6.38 -9.01 -26.95
C TYR A 214 -7.79 -8.76 -26.41
N LYS A 215 -8.59 -9.83 -26.34
CA LYS A 215 -9.91 -9.83 -25.70
C LYS A 215 -9.80 -10.17 -24.23
N ILE A 216 -10.14 -9.20 -23.38
CA ILE A 216 -10.06 -9.39 -21.92
C ILE A 216 -11.23 -10.26 -21.46
N ASN A 217 -10.92 -11.33 -20.74
CA ASN A 217 -11.94 -12.15 -20.10
C ASN A 217 -12.46 -11.43 -18.84
N PRO A 218 -13.76 -11.10 -18.75
CA PRO A 218 -14.32 -10.39 -17.60
C PRO A 218 -14.16 -11.16 -16.29
N VAL A 219 -14.18 -12.49 -16.33
CA VAL A 219 -14.01 -13.35 -15.14
C VAL A 219 -12.59 -13.21 -14.58
N LEU A 220 -11.58 -13.15 -15.46
CA LEU A 220 -10.18 -12.98 -15.03
C LEU A 220 -9.93 -11.56 -14.52
N ALA A 221 -10.59 -10.56 -15.11
CA ALA A 221 -10.48 -9.18 -14.66
C ALA A 221 -11.08 -9.01 -13.26
N ASP A 222 -12.28 -9.56 -13.01
CA ASP A 222 -12.94 -9.55 -11.69
C ASP A 222 -12.11 -10.30 -10.63
N ALA A 223 -11.61 -11.48 -10.97
CA ALA A 223 -10.75 -12.25 -10.06
C ALA A 223 -9.47 -11.49 -9.69
N LEU A 224 -8.85 -10.82 -10.67
CA LEU A 224 -7.64 -10.03 -10.44
C LEU A 224 -7.93 -8.79 -9.57
N ASP A 225 -9.06 -8.11 -9.81
CA ASP A 225 -9.44 -6.94 -9.00
C ASP A 225 -9.62 -7.33 -7.53
N LYS A 226 -10.28 -8.46 -7.27
CA LYS A 226 -10.39 -9.06 -5.92
C LYS A 226 -9.05 -9.42 -5.32
N ILE A 227 -8.14 -10.01 -6.10
CA ILE A 227 -6.77 -10.28 -5.63
C ILE A 227 -6.10 -8.98 -5.18
N PHE A 228 -6.25 -7.89 -5.93
CA PHE A 228 -5.67 -6.61 -5.54
C PHE A 228 -6.33 -6.03 -4.28
N ILE A 229 -7.66 -6.12 -4.12
CA ILE A 229 -8.35 -5.68 -2.90
C ILE A 229 -7.84 -6.46 -1.68
N LEU A 230 -7.71 -7.77 -1.79
CA LEU A 230 -7.23 -8.64 -0.71
C LEU A 230 -5.75 -8.43 -0.33
N HIS A 231 -4.99 -7.70 -1.15
CA HIS A 231 -3.57 -7.40 -0.94
C HIS A 231 -3.27 -5.89 -0.97
N ALA A 232 -4.30 -5.04 -0.80
CA ALA A 232 -4.20 -3.59 -0.84
C ALA A 232 -3.50 -3.00 0.40
#